data_AF-A0A0G4NAX2-F1
#
_entry.id   AF-A0A0G4NAX2-F1
#
_cell.length_a   1.000
_cell.length_b   1.000
_cell.length_c   1.000
_cell.angle_alpha   90.00
_cell.angle_beta   90.00
_cell.angle_gamma   90.00
#
_symmetry.space_group_name_H-M   'P 1'
#
loop_
_entity.id
_entity.type
_entity.pdbx_description
1 polymer ?
#
loop_
_entity_poly.entity_id
_entity_poly.type
_entity_poly.pdbx_seq_one_letter_code
_entity_poly.pdbx_strand_id
1 'polypeptide(L)'
;MGLIYVNPEGPNGNSIPADSALDIRVAFDRMGMNDEETVALIAGGHAFGKTHGAVKGENIGPEPEANDMGLGLGWHNRVNNGNGPDTMTSGLEVIWTKTPTKWSNGYLLSLLNNQWELVESPAGSKQWQAINGTIDYPDPFDKTKFRPATMLTSDLALINDPSYLKICKRWVDHPEELADAFARAWFKLLHRDMG
;
A
#
# COMPACT_ATOMS: atom_id res chain seq x y z
N MET A 1 -18.42 -3.98 -0.63
CA MET A 1 -18.13 -5.09 -1.56
C MET A 1 -17.38 -4.51 -2.75
N GLY A 2 -16.34 -5.18 -3.26
CA GLY A 2 -15.48 -4.64 -4.34
C GLY A 2 -14.00 -4.44 -3.97
N LEU A 3 -13.59 -4.82 -2.75
CA LEU A 3 -12.18 -4.87 -2.33
C LEU A 3 -11.57 -6.24 -2.65
N ILE A 4 -10.25 -6.28 -2.85
CA ILE A 4 -9.52 -7.54 -3.07
C ILE A 4 -9.42 -8.36 -1.77
N TYR A 5 -8.97 -7.75 -0.67
CA TYR A 5 -8.83 -8.40 0.64
C TYR A 5 -9.43 -7.56 1.77
N VAL A 6 -8.81 -6.43 2.09
CA VAL A 6 -9.15 -5.57 3.23
C VAL A 6 -9.27 -4.10 2.82
N ASN A 7 -9.84 -3.28 3.70
CA ASN A 7 -9.88 -1.83 3.52
C ASN A 7 -8.51 -1.23 3.95
N PRO A 8 -7.80 -0.50 3.06
CA PRO A 8 -6.47 0.04 3.38
C PRO A 8 -6.47 1.12 4.47
N GLU A 9 -7.62 1.76 4.72
CA GLU A 9 -7.79 2.75 5.80
C GLU A 9 -8.06 2.08 7.16
N GLY A 10 -8.31 0.76 7.18
CA GLY A 10 -8.67 -0.07 8.32
C GLY A 10 -10.14 -0.52 8.30
N PRO A 11 -10.57 -1.41 9.22
CA PRO A 11 -11.90 -2.03 9.19
C PRO A 11 -13.01 -0.97 9.17
N ASN A 12 -13.87 -1.01 8.15
CA ASN A 12 -14.92 -0.01 7.91
C ASN A 12 -14.42 1.47 7.87
N GLY A 13 -13.15 1.71 7.49
CA GLY A 13 -12.53 3.04 7.48
C GLY A 13 -12.07 3.53 8.87
N ASN A 14 -12.04 2.62 9.86
CA ASN A 14 -11.50 2.90 11.17
C ASN A 14 -10.00 2.60 11.21
N SER A 15 -9.18 3.63 11.40
CA SER A 15 -7.72 3.56 11.29
C SER A 15 -7.07 3.01 12.56
N ILE A 16 -7.47 1.81 12.96
CA ILE A 16 -6.89 1.03 14.06
C ILE A 16 -6.06 -0.09 13.44
N PRO A 17 -4.71 0.01 13.42
CA PRO A 17 -3.85 -0.98 12.76
C PRO A 17 -3.97 -2.39 13.33
N ALA A 18 -4.17 -2.53 14.65
CA ALA A 18 -4.34 -3.84 15.29
C ALA A 18 -5.60 -4.56 14.78
N ASP A 19 -6.72 -3.85 14.61
CA ASP A 19 -7.96 -4.42 14.07
C ASP A 19 -7.77 -4.76 12.58
N SER A 20 -7.06 -3.92 11.84
CA SER A 20 -6.69 -4.18 10.43
C SER A 20 -5.89 -5.47 10.28
N ALA A 21 -5.00 -5.79 11.23
CA ALA A 21 -4.21 -7.03 11.19
C ALA A 21 -5.08 -8.29 11.32
N LEU A 22 -6.18 -8.23 12.08
CA LEU A 22 -7.15 -9.32 12.19
C LEU A 22 -7.86 -9.56 10.85
N ASP A 23 -8.35 -8.50 10.22
CA ASP A 23 -8.99 -8.56 8.90
C ASP A 23 -8.00 -9.09 7.84
N ILE A 24 -6.75 -8.62 7.87
CA ILE A 24 -5.69 -9.09 6.97
C ILE A 24 -5.50 -10.60 7.13
N ARG A 25 -5.35 -11.08 8.36
CA ARG A 25 -5.14 -12.51 8.63
C ARG A 25 -6.29 -13.34 8.08
N VAL A 26 -7.53 -12.97 8.38
CA VAL A 26 -8.71 -13.71 7.93
C VAL A 26 -8.84 -13.69 6.40
N ALA A 27 -8.60 -12.54 5.78
CA ALA A 27 -8.73 -12.40 4.33
C ALA A 27 -7.65 -13.18 3.57
N PHE A 28 -6.38 -13.12 4.03
CA PHE A 28 -5.28 -13.85 3.42
C PHE A 28 -5.36 -15.36 3.67
N ASP A 29 -5.79 -15.79 4.86
CA ASP A 29 -6.00 -17.21 5.18
C ASP A 29 -7.09 -17.82 4.28
N ARG A 30 -8.21 -17.12 4.06
CA ARG A 30 -9.24 -17.51 3.08
C ARG A 30 -8.73 -17.60 1.65
N MET A 31 -7.59 -16.98 1.38
CA MET A 31 -6.91 -16.97 0.10
C MET A 31 -5.72 -17.94 0.07
N GLY A 32 -5.61 -18.79 1.10
CA GLY A 32 -4.62 -19.83 1.21
C GLY A 32 -3.22 -19.31 1.53
N MET A 33 -3.09 -18.11 2.10
CA MET A 33 -1.82 -17.50 2.48
C MET A 33 -1.68 -17.46 4.00
N ASN A 34 -0.58 -18.00 4.54
CA ASN A 34 -0.28 -17.95 5.97
C ASN A 34 0.34 -16.60 6.40
N ASP A 35 0.64 -16.45 7.69
CA ASP A 35 1.21 -15.21 8.23
C ASP A 35 2.54 -14.80 7.55
N GLU A 36 3.44 -15.75 7.28
CA GLU A 36 4.74 -15.45 6.63
C GLU A 36 4.52 -15.02 5.18
N GLU A 37 3.70 -15.75 4.41
CA GLU A 37 3.36 -15.41 3.04
C GLU A 37 2.64 -14.05 2.95
N THR A 38 1.79 -13.74 3.93
CA THR A 38 1.04 -12.49 4.01
C THR A 38 1.98 -11.29 4.20
N VAL A 39 2.88 -11.36 5.20
CA VAL A 39 3.86 -10.29 5.42
C VAL A 39 4.78 -10.17 4.20
N ALA A 40 5.19 -11.29 3.58
CA ALA A 40 6.05 -11.27 2.40
C ALA A 40 5.40 -10.57 1.22
N LEU A 41 4.13 -10.91 0.93
CA LEU A 41 3.37 -10.31 -0.18
C LEU A 41 3.14 -8.82 0.01
N ILE A 42 2.76 -8.39 1.22
CA ILE A 42 2.51 -6.96 1.50
C ILE A 42 3.81 -6.18 1.47
N ALA A 43 4.83 -6.59 2.25
CA ALA A 43 6.10 -5.87 2.31
C ALA A 43 6.86 -5.89 0.99
N GLY A 44 6.83 -7.01 0.27
CA GLY A 44 7.45 -7.14 -1.04
C GLY A 44 6.73 -6.36 -2.14
N GLY A 45 5.39 -6.35 -2.12
CA GLY A 45 4.59 -5.54 -3.05
C GLY A 45 4.78 -4.05 -2.82
N HIS A 46 4.65 -3.59 -1.58
CA HIS A 46 4.81 -2.18 -1.19
C HIS A 46 6.28 -1.73 -1.13
N ALA A 47 7.26 -2.57 -1.48
CA ALA A 47 8.60 -2.12 -1.80
C ALA A 47 8.64 -1.25 -3.07
N PHE A 48 7.61 -1.34 -3.91
CA PHE A 48 7.53 -0.71 -5.23
C PHE A 48 6.36 0.27 -5.35
N GLY A 49 6.57 1.28 -6.20
CA GLY A 49 5.52 2.18 -6.66
C GLY A 49 4.98 3.12 -5.57
N LYS A 50 3.70 3.46 -5.73
CA LYS A 50 2.95 4.39 -4.87
C LYS A 50 1.44 4.17 -5.05
N THR A 51 0.64 4.70 -4.12
CA THR A 51 -0.81 4.86 -4.31
C THR A 51 -1.12 6.18 -5.05
N HIS A 52 -2.39 6.42 -5.43
CA HIS A 52 -2.79 7.67 -6.11
C HIS A 52 -4.06 8.27 -5.50
N GLY A 53 -3.93 9.52 -5.02
CA GLY A 53 -4.93 10.23 -4.24
C GLY A 53 -4.86 11.75 -4.40
N ALA A 54 -4.40 12.23 -5.56
CA ALA A 54 -4.10 13.65 -5.78
C ALA A 54 -5.34 14.56 -5.77
N VAL A 55 -6.52 14.02 -6.07
CA VAL A 55 -7.77 14.79 -6.16
C VAL A 55 -8.92 14.04 -5.48
N LYS A 56 -9.96 14.78 -5.07
CA LYS A 56 -11.16 14.20 -4.47
C LYS A 56 -11.87 13.24 -5.42
N GLY A 57 -12.48 12.19 -4.87
CA GLY A 57 -13.24 11.19 -5.62
C GLY A 57 -14.40 11.75 -6.43
N GLU A 58 -14.94 12.92 -6.04
CA GLU A 58 -15.97 13.67 -6.76
C GLU A 58 -15.59 14.00 -8.21
N ASN A 59 -14.29 14.05 -8.51
CA ASN A 59 -13.77 14.35 -9.85
C ASN A 59 -13.70 13.13 -10.77
N ILE A 60 -13.96 11.93 -10.24
CA ILE A 60 -13.79 10.66 -10.92
C ILE A 60 -15.13 10.21 -11.50
N GLY A 61 -15.14 10.00 -12.82
CA GLY A 61 -16.29 9.53 -13.56
C GLY A 61 -16.61 8.04 -13.33
N PRO A 62 -17.59 7.51 -14.09
CA PRO A 62 -18.04 6.13 -13.97
C PRO A 62 -16.93 5.11 -14.20
N GLU A 63 -17.05 3.94 -13.57
CA GLU A 63 -16.25 2.76 -13.85
C GLU A 63 -16.45 2.28 -15.31
N PRO A 64 -15.58 1.39 -15.84
CA PRO A 64 -15.60 1.02 -17.25
C PRO A 64 -16.96 0.52 -17.77
N GLU A 65 -17.65 -0.33 -17.01
CA GLU A 65 -18.97 -0.89 -17.41
C GLU A 65 -20.10 0.16 -17.41
N ALA A 66 -19.89 1.32 -16.77
CA ALA A 66 -20.84 2.43 -16.77
C ALA A 66 -20.35 3.61 -17.65
N ASN A 67 -19.28 3.42 -18.43
CA ASN A 67 -18.73 4.44 -19.32
C ASN A 67 -18.88 4.05 -20.80
N ASP A 68 -20.10 4.19 -21.32
CA ASP A 68 -20.48 3.81 -22.69
C ASP A 68 -19.59 4.37 -23.80
N MET A 69 -18.98 5.55 -23.57
CA MET A 69 -18.11 6.22 -24.54
C MET A 69 -16.61 6.03 -24.25
N GLY A 70 -16.25 5.24 -23.25
CA GLY A 70 -14.89 5.09 -22.75
C GLY A 70 -13.98 4.18 -23.57
N LEU A 71 -14.49 3.53 -24.61
CA LEU A 71 -13.77 2.50 -25.38
C LEU A 71 -13.17 1.40 -24.46
N GLY A 72 -13.92 1.00 -23.42
CA GLY A 72 -13.49 0.02 -22.43
C GLY A 72 -12.68 0.59 -21.26
N LEU A 73 -12.45 1.90 -21.22
CA LEU A 73 -11.83 2.60 -20.08
C LEU A 73 -12.88 3.26 -19.19
N GLY A 74 -12.56 3.46 -17.92
CA GLY A 74 -13.40 4.14 -16.92
C GLY A 74 -12.60 5.07 -16.02
N TRP A 75 -13.25 5.56 -14.96
CA TRP A 75 -12.67 6.43 -13.93
C TRP A 75 -12.04 7.70 -14.50
N HIS A 76 -12.67 8.29 -15.52
CA HIS A 76 -12.18 9.53 -16.13
C HIS A 76 -12.08 10.63 -15.07
N ASN A 77 -10.86 11.12 -14.83
CA ASN A 77 -10.58 12.22 -13.93
C ASN A 77 -10.65 13.55 -14.67
N ARG A 78 -11.51 14.46 -14.18
CA ARG A 78 -11.81 15.76 -14.82
C ARG A 78 -10.82 16.88 -14.45
N VAL A 79 -9.87 16.63 -13.55
CA VAL A 79 -8.90 17.64 -13.11
C VAL A 79 -7.68 17.63 -14.03
N ASN A 80 -7.33 18.79 -14.61
CA ASN A 80 -6.21 18.95 -15.53
C ASN A 80 -6.25 17.90 -16.65
N ASN A 81 -5.19 17.09 -16.80
CA ASN A 81 -5.13 15.99 -17.77
C ASN A 81 -5.65 14.66 -17.21
N GLY A 82 -6.06 14.62 -15.93
CA GLY A 82 -6.62 13.46 -15.26
C GLY A 82 -5.63 12.31 -14.99
N ASN A 83 -4.34 12.52 -15.26
CA ASN A 83 -3.28 11.52 -15.18
C ASN A 83 -1.97 12.15 -14.69
N GLY A 84 -0.91 11.34 -14.60
CA GLY A 84 0.39 11.79 -14.13
C GLY A 84 0.32 12.35 -12.70
N PRO A 85 0.72 13.60 -12.44
CA PRO A 85 0.70 14.19 -11.10
C PRO A 85 -0.71 14.34 -10.51
N ASP A 86 -1.75 14.38 -11.35
CA ASP A 86 -3.14 14.54 -10.93
C ASP A 86 -3.89 13.21 -10.77
N THR A 87 -3.18 12.08 -10.86
CA THR A 87 -3.79 10.74 -10.84
C THR A 87 -4.52 10.48 -9.52
N MET A 88 -5.69 9.85 -9.62
CA MET A 88 -6.51 9.42 -8.50
C MET A 88 -6.97 7.98 -8.76
N THR A 89 -6.82 7.11 -7.76
CA THR A 89 -7.22 5.71 -7.83
C THR A 89 -7.84 5.27 -6.51
N SER A 90 -7.05 5.23 -5.44
CA SER A 90 -7.49 4.77 -4.12
C SER A 90 -7.94 5.90 -3.19
N GLY A 91 -7.61 7.16 -3.50
CA GLY A 91 -7.75 8.27 -2.55
C GLY A 91 -6.55 8.45 -1.64
N LEU A 92 -5.83 7.38 -1.33
CA LEU A 92 -4.56 7.43 -0.59
C LEU A 92 -3.42 7.96 -1.47
N GLU A 93 -2.48 8.73 -0.88
CA GLU A 93 -1.32 9.32 -1.55
C GLU A 93 -0.03 9.00 -0.78
N VAL A 94 0.44 7.76 -0.93
CA VAL A 94 1.51 7.12 -0.15
C VAL A 94 2.65 6.66 -1.05
N ILE A 95 3.89 6.91 -0.60
CA ILE A 95 5.13 6.37 -1.18
C ILE A 95 5.91 5.70 -0.06
N TRP A 96 6.12 4.39 -0.18
CA TRP A 96 6.66 3.55 0.89
C TRP A 96 8.18 3.50 0.98
N THR A 97 8.88 3.69 -0.15
CA THR A 97 10.34 3.56 -0.22
C THR A 97 10.98 4.75 -0.92
N LYS A 98 12.25 5.01 -0.61
CA LYS A 98 13.05 6.07 -1.27
C LYS A 98 13.47 5.68 -2.69
N THR A 99 13.30 4.42 -3.08
CA THR A 99 13.61 3.90 -4.41
C THR A 99 12.43 3.10 -4.99
N PRO A 100 11.29 3.74 -5.33
CA PRO A 100 10.05 3.04 -5.69
C PRO A 100 10.13 2.12 -6.92
N THR A 101 11.19 2.24 -7.71
CA THR A 101 11.43 1.46 -8.93
C THR A 101 12.55 0.43 -8.79
N LYS A 102 13.06 0.22 -7.57
CA LYS A 102 14.16 -0.71 -7.29
C LYS A 102 13.87 -1.50 -6.01
N TRP A 103 14.02 -2.82 -6.09
CA TRP A 103 13.92 -3.69 -4.92
C TRP A 103 14.85 -3.20 -3.80
N SER A 104 14.30 -3.12 -2.60
CA SER A 104 15.03 -2.74 -1.39
C SER A 104 14.27 -3.24 -0.16
N ASN A 105 14.95 -3.32 0.98
CA ASN A 105 14.28 -3.51 2.27
C ASN A 105 13.73 -2.19 2.85
N GLY A 106 13.59 -1.15 2.02
CA GLY A 106 13.21 0.20 2.44
C GLY A 106 11.83 0.27 3.09
N TYR A 107 10.90 -0.60 2.69
CA TYR A 107 9.57 -0.69 3.28
C TYR A 107 9.64 -1.05 4.78
N LEU A 108 10.29 -2.18 5.13
CA LEU A 108 10.39 -2.63 6.52
C LEU A 108 11.24 -1.68 7.37
N LEU A 109 12.34 -1.16 6.79
CA LEU A 109 13.19 -0.17 7.45
C LEU A 109 12.42 1.11 7.77
N SER A 110 11.59 1.60 6.85
CA SER A 110 10.73 2.76 7.09
C SER A 110 9.69 2.45 8.17
N LEU A 111 8.98 1.32 8.03
CA LEU A 111 7.89 0.91 8.89
C LEU A 111 8.30 0.81 10.36
N LEU A 112 9.45 0.20 10.65
CA LEU A 112 9.93 -0.06 12.02
C LEU A 112 10.73 1.07 12.64
N ASN A 113 11.38 1.94 11.85
CA ASN A 113 12.27 2.97 12.38
C ASN A 113 11.63 4.37 12.48
N ASN A 114 10.41 4.56 11.97
CA ASN A 114 9.66 5.80 12.11
C ASN A 114 8.57 5.68 13.18
N GLN A 115 8.23 6.81 13.79
CA GLN A 115 6.96 6.97 14.51
C GLN A 115 5.94 7.55 13.55
N TRP A 116 4.67 7.14 13.68
CA TRP A 116 3.63 7.42 12.70
C TRP A 116 2.51 8.26 13.32
N GLU A 117 2.10 9.32 12.62
CA GLU A 117 0.89 10.09 12.92
C GLU A 117 -0.17 9.89 11.83
N LEU A 118 -1.43 9.87 12.23
CA LEU A 118 -2.56 9.79 11.31
C LEU A 118 -2.79 11.15 10.65
N VAL A 119 -2.88 11.14 9.32
CA VAL A 119 -3.12 12.31 8.48
C VAL A 119 -4.15 11.98 7.39
N GLU A 120 -4.63 13.02 6.69
CA GLU A 120 -5.48 12.85 5.52
C GLU A 120 -4.68 13.08 4.24
N SER A 121 -4.99 12.30 3.20
CA SER A 121 -4.51 12.54 1.84
C SER A 121 -5.17 13.79 1.23
N PRO A 122 -4.72 14.28 0.06
CA PRO A 122 -5.42 15.34 -0.67
C PRO A 122 -6.87 15.00 -1.03
N ALA A 123 -7.21 13.72 -1.13
CA ALA A 123 -8.57 13.24 -1.37
C ALA A 123 -9.41 13.07 -0.08
N GLY A 124 -8.81 13.23 1.11
CA GLY A 124 -9.45 13.06 2.42
C GLY A 124 -9.38 11.64 3.00
N SER A 125 -8.61 10.72 2.40
CA SER A 125 -8.44 9.36 2.91
C SER A 125 -7.44 9.33 4.08
N LYS A 126 -7.69 8.50 5.09
CA LYS A 126 -6.83 8.35 6.27
C LYS A 126 -5.59 7.53 5.93
N GLN A 127 -4.43 8.10 6.17
CA GLN A 127 -3.12 7.47 5.99
C GLN A 127 -2.16 7.89 7.11
N TRP A 128 -0.94 7.37 7.07
CA TRP A 128 0.05 7.64 8.11
C TRP A 128 1.27 8.33 7.51
N GLN A 129 1.83 9.29 8.25
CA GLN A 129 3.05 10.00 7.90
C GLN A 129 4.08 9.86 9.03
N ALA A 130 5.35 9.77 8.67
CA ALA A 130 6.42 9.70 9.66
C ALA A 130 6.59 11.03 10.40
N ILE A 131 6.44 11.00 11.73
CA ILE A 131 6.67 12.13 12.62
C ILE A 131 8.17 12.45 12.61
N ASN A 132 8.52 13.71 12.30
CA ASN A 132 9.91 14.16 12.20
C ASN A 132 10.79 13.29 11.27
N GLY A 133 10.20 12.62 10.29
CA GLY A 133 10.90 11.80 9.31
C GLY A 133 11.73 12.64 8.32
N THR A 134 12.66 11.98 7.62
CA THR A 134 13.41 12.64 6.54
C THR A 134 12.49 13.01 5.37
N ILE A 135 12.77 14.16 4.73
CA ILE A 135 12.06 14.62 3.51
C ILE A 135 12.89 14.24 2.30
N ASP A 136 12.94 12.94 1.99
CA ASP A 136 13.79 12.38 0.93
C ASP A 136 13.12 11.22 0.17
N TYR A 137 11.79 11.09 0.27
CA TYR A 137 11.02 10.21 -0.60
C TYR A 137 10.71 10.95 -1.90
N PRO A 138 11.08 10.40 -3.07
CA PRO A 138 11.08 11.15 -4.32
C PRO A 138 9.66 11.43 -4.82
N ASP A 139 9.44 12.62 -5.37
CA ASP A 139 8.25 12.90 -6.15
C ASP A 139 8.26 12.11 -7.49
N PRO A 140 7.12 11.57 -7.94
CA PRO A 140 7.06 10.76 -9.16
C PRO A 140 7.29 11.54 -10.47
N PHE A 141 7.11 12.87 -10.49
CA PHE A 141 7.21 13.68 -11.71
C PHE A 141 8.22 14.83 -11.62
N ASP A 142 8.67 15.20 -10.42
CA ASP A 142 9.62 16.27 -10.19
C ASP A 142 10.85 15.79 -9.41
N LYS A 143 11.98 15.58 -10.10
CA LYS A 143 13.22 15.05 -9.50
C LYS A 143 13.83 15.93 -8.41
N THR A 144 13.36 17.17 -8.26
CA THR A 144 13.85 18.11 -7.25
C THR A 144 12.98 18.15 -6.00
N LYS A 145 11.81 17.50 -6.01
CA LYS A 145 10.86 17.48 -4.90
C LYS A 145 10.93 16.16 -4.16
N PHE A 146 10.76 16.29 -2.84
CA PHE A 146 10.75 15.18 -1.92
C PHE A 146 9.62 15.35 -0.91
N ARG A 147 9.21 14.24 -0.30
CA ARG A 147 8.17 14.17 0.73
C ARG A 147 8.62 13.32 1.91
N PRO A 148 7.93 13.42 3.07
CA PRO A 148 8.14 12.50 4.18
C PRO A 148 7.73 11.06 3.83
N ALA A 149 8.18 10.10 4.65
CA ALA A 149 7.70 8.72 4.57
C ALA A 149 6.21 8.65 4.90
N THR A 150 5.50 7.76 4.21
CA THR A 150 4.06 7.52 4.42
C THR A 150 3.75 6.03 4.41
N MET A 151 2.66 5.63 5.07
CA MET A 151 2.19 4.25 5.19
C MET A 151 0.66 4.19 5.24
N LEU A 152 0.09 3.03 4.94
CA LEU A 152 -1.33 2.72 5.11
C LEU A 152 -1.63 2.18 6.51
N THR A 153 -2.90 2.20 6.94
CA THR A 153 -3.32 1.50 8.16
C THR A 153 -3.04 0.00 8.05
N SER A 154 -3.26 -0.59 6.87
CA SER A 154 -2.92 -1.99 6.57
C SER A 154 -1.41 -2.29 6.60
N ASP A 155 -0.55 -1.28 6.41
CA ASP A 155 0.91 -1.46 6.53
C ASP A 155 1.33 -1.46 8.00
N LEU A 156 0.82 -0.50 8.77
CA LEU A 156 1.05 -0.44 10.22
C LEU A 156 0.51 -1.68 10.94
N ALA A 157 -0.50 -2.35 10.37
CA ALA A 157 -1.01 -3.61 10.89
C ALA A 157 0.11 -4.66 11.07
N LEU A 158 1.11 -4.67 10.19
CA LEU A 158 2.22 -5.64 10.25
C LEU A 158 3.12 -5.46 11.47
N ILE A 159 3.10 -4.28 12.11
CA ILE A 159 3.85 -4.00 13.34
C ILE A 159 2.96 -3.84 14.58
N ASN A 160 1.64 -3.88 14.41
CA ASN A 160 0.65 -3.82 15.49
C ASN A 160 0.01 -5.18 15.81
N ASP A 161 0.45 -6.25 15.13
CA ASP A 161 0.16 -7.64 15.46
C ASP A 161 1.45 -8.34 15.92
N PRO A 162 1.45 -9.05 17.07
CA PRO A 162 2.66 -9.68 17.60
C PRO A 162 3.31 -10.71 16.69
N SER A 163 2.53 -11.46 15.92
CA SER A 163 3.04 -12.50 15.01
C SER A 163 3.67 -11.87 13.78
N TYR A 164 2.99 -10.90 13.16
CA TYR A 164 3.54 -10.14 12.03
C TYR A 164 4.77 -9.34 12.44
N LEU A 165 4.75 -8.68 13.61
CA LEU A 165 5.88 -7.89 14.10
C LEU A 165 7.14 -8.75 14.25
N LYS A 166 7.01 -9.99 14.73
CA LYS A 166 8.14 -10.92 14.85
C LYS A 166 8.74 -11.23 13.48
N ILE A 167 7.91 -11.45 12.47
CA ILE A 167 8.34 -11.70 11.09
C ILE A 167 9.03 -10.45 10.50
N CYS A 168 8.41 -9.28 10.64
CA CYS A 168 8.98 -8.01 10.17
C CYS A 168 10.34 -7.72 10.79
N LYS A 169 10.50 -7.89 12.11
CA LYS A 169 11.78 -7.68 12.81
C LYS A 169 12.86 -8.62 12.28
N ARG A 170 12.54 -9.92 12.15
CA ARG A 170 13.47 -10.89 11.57
C ARG A 170 13.96 -10.45 10.19
N TRP A 171 13.06 -9.97 9.33
CA TRP A 171 13.41 -9.58 7.96
C TRP A 171 14.04 -8.21 7.81
N VAL A 172 14.03 -7.37 8.84
CA VAL A 172 14.93 -6.21 8.89
C VAL A 172 16.38 -6.67 9.02
N ASP A 173 16.64 -7.63 9.91
CA ASP A 173 17.98 -8.17 10.15
C ASP A 173 18.41 -9.17 9.05
N HIS A 174 17.44 -9.81 8.38
CA HIS A 174 17.62 -10.84 7.35
C HIS A 174 16.81 -10.53 6.08
N PRO A 175 17.18 -9.49 5.31
CA PRO A 175 16.45 -9.08 4.10
C PRO A 175 16.41 -10.16 3.01
N GLU A 176 17.39 -11.08 2.99
CA GLU A 176 17.44 -12.22 2.09
C GLU A 176 16.29 -13.22 2.34
N GLU A 177 15.84 -13.38 3.59
CA GLU A 177 14.71 -14.25 3.92
C GLU A 177 13.40 -13.65 3.39
N LEU A 178 13.21 -12.33 3.47
CA LEU A 178 12.07 -11.66 2.84
C LEU A 178 12.10 -11.86 1.32
N ALA A 179 13.26 -11.75 0.69
CA ALA A 179 13.37 -11.90 -0.76
C ALA A 179 12.98 -13.32 -1.23
N ASP A 180 13.45 -14.37 -0.54
CA ASP A 180 13.06 -15.76 -0.84
C ASP A 180 11.58 -16.02 -0.54
N ALA A 181 11.09 -15.60 0.63
CA ALA A 181 9.69 -15.77 1.02
C ALA A 181 8.73 -15.05 0.05
N PHE A 182 9.07 -13.82 -0.36
CA PHE A 182 8.28 -13.07 -1.33
C PHE A 182 8.28 -13.74 -2.70
N ALA A 183 9.42 -14.21 -3.19
CA ALA A 183 9.48 -14.92 -4.47
C ALA A 183 8.59 -16.17 -4.48
N ARG A 184 8.60 -16.96 -3.40
CA ARG A 184 7.76 -18.16 -3.24
C ARG A 184 6.28 -17.82 -3.13
N ALA A 185 5.93 -16.86 -2.27
CA ALA A 185 4.55 -16.44 -2.06
C ALA A 185 3.95 -15.80 -3.33
N TRP A 186 4.75 -15.02 -4.06
CA TRP A 186 4.37 -14.44 -5.35
C TRP A 186 4.14 -15.52 -6.42
N PHE A 187 5.03 -16.52 -6.51
CA PHE A 187 4.81 -17.67 -7.38
C PHE A 187 3.49 -18.39 -7.02
N LYS A 188 3.28 -18.70 -5.74
CA LYS A 188 2.04 -19.32 -5.26
C LYS A 188 0.81 -18.48 -5.61
N LEU A 189 0.85 -17.17 -5.39
CA LEU A 189 -0.25 -16.25 -5.70
C LEU A 189 -0.70 -16.36 -7.16
N LEU A 190 0.25 -16.43 -8.09
CA LEU A 190 -0.01 -16.45 -9.53
C LEU A 190 -0.36 -17.83 -10.10
N HIS A 191 -0.15 -18.91 -9.34
CA HIS A 191 -0.30 -20.28 -9.84
C HIS A 191 -1.25 -21.15 -8.99
N ARG A 192 -1.81 -20.63 -7.88
CA ARG A 192 -2.66 -21.39 -6.96
C ARG A 192 -3.94 -21.97 -7.59
N ASP A 193 -4.38 -21.43 -8.72
CA ASP A 193 -5.59 -21.81 -9.45
C ASP A 193 -5.29 -22.46 -10.82
N MET A 194 -4.04 -22.85 -11.08
CA MET A 194 -3.63 -23.46 -12.34
C MET A 194 -3.85 -24.99 -12.43
N GLY A 195 -4.28 -25.66 -11.35
CA GLY A 195 -4.57 -27.10 -11.33
C GLY A 195 -4.30 -27.78 -9.99
#